data_AF-A0A2V7I347-F1
#
_entry.id   AF-A0A2V7I347-F1
#
_cell.length_a   1.000
_cell.length_b   1.000
_cell.length_c   1.000
_cell.angle_alpha   90.00
_cell.angle_beta   90.00
_cell.angle_gamma   90.00
#
_symmetry.space_group_name_H-M   'P 1'
#
loop_
_entity.id
_entity.type
_entity.pdbx_description
1 polymer ?
#
loop_
_entity_poly.entity_id
_entity_poly.type
_entity_poly.pdbx_seq_one_letter_code
_entity_poly.pdbx_strand_id
1 'polypeptide(L)'
;MRLGSCKVVNIKMARVGGLTASRDIQALCAEHGIPCWIGGMLESAIGGAICAELATLPNFTYPGDIFPSSYFYQHDIGKPEIVLSGRGEVSTSQVPGIAQEPDADLLKQWTVEHASFRTPTG
;
A
#
# COMPACT_ATOMS: atom_id res chain seq x y z
N MET A 1 -14.18 -11.64 -15.10
CA MET A 1 -14.45 -13.08 -15.33
C MET A 1 -15.33 -13.36 -16.53
N ARG A 2 -16.65 -13.25 -16.41
CA ARG A 2 -17.64 -13.75 -17.40
C ARG A 2 -17.46 -13.22 -18.83
N LEU A 3 -17.03 -11.97 -18.98
CA LEU A 3 -16.81 -11.32 -20.27
C LEU A 3 -15.38 -11.49 -20.82
N GLY A 4 -14.44 -12.03 -20.04
CA GLY A 4 -13.05 -12.19 -20.48
C GLY A 4 -12.30 -10.88 -20.79
N SER A 5 -12.77 -9.73 -20.28
CA SER A 5 -12.31 -8.39 -20.69
C SER A 5 -10.88 -8.01 -20.30
N CYS A 6 -10.28 -8.69 -19.33
CA CYS A 6 -8.90 -8.46 -18.91
C CYS A 6 -8.19 -9.78 -18.65
N LYS A 7 -6.85 -9.73 -18.67
CA LYS A 7 -5.95 -10.86 -18.41
C LYS A 7 -5.05 -10.66 -17.19
N VAL A 8 -4.96 -9.43 -16.68
CA VAL A 8 -4.19 -9.05 -15.49
C VAL A 8 -4.98 -7.92 -14.79
N VAL A 9 -4.89 -7.83 -13.46
CA VAL A 9 -5.57 -6.79 -12.68
C VAL A 9 -4.57 -5.98 -11.85
N ASN A 10 -4.59 -4.66 -12.04
CA ASN A 10 -3.92 -3.71 -11.15
C ASN A 10 -4.83 -3.41 -9.96
N ILE A 11 -4.43 -3.86 -8.76
CA ILE A 11 -5.14 -3.58 -7.51
C ILE A 11 -4.50 -2.38 -6.83
N LYS A 12 -5.26 -1.29 -6.67
CA LYS A 12 -4.85 -0.12 -5.90
C LYS A 12 -5.65 -0.09 -4.61
N MET A 13 -4.99 -0.32 -3.48
CA MET A 13 -5.65 -0.46 -2.17
C MET A 13 -6.58 0.73 -1.86
N ALA A 14 -6.08 1.95 -2.06
CA ALA A 14 -6.83 3.18 -1.84
C ALA A 14 -8.07 3.31 -2.74
N ARG A 15 -8.04 2.76 -3.96
CA ARG A 15 -9.16 2.84 -4.92
C ARG A 15 -10.27 1.86 -4.60
N VAL A 16 -9.92 0.67 -4.11
CA VAL A 16 -10.87 -0.43 -3.93
C VAL A 16 -11.51 -0.46 -2.53
N GLY A 17 -11.11 0.44 -1.63
CA GLY A 17 -11.70 0.57 -0.30
C GLY A 17 -10.91 -0.09 0.83
N GLY A 18 -9.60 -0.32 0.63
CA GLY A 18 -8.71 -0.80 1.69
C GLY A 18 -8.32 -2.28 1.60
N LEU A 19 -7.74 -2.80 2.68
CA LEU A 19 -7.11 -4.12 2.73
C LEU A 19 -8.08 -5.28 2.48
N THR A 20 -9.25 -5.27 3.14
CA THR A 20 -10.24 -6.35 3.00
C THR A 20 -10.69 -6.50 1.54
N ALA A 21 -11.12 -5.40 0.92
CA ALA A 21 -11.53 -5.40 -0.48
C ALA A 21 -10.38 -5.80 -1.43
N SER A 22 -9.16 -5.35 -1.14
CA SER A 22 -7.99 -5.72 -1.95
C SER A 22 -7.72 -7.23 -1.92
N ARG A 23 -7.79 -7.85 -0.73
CA ARG A 23 -7.63 -9.29 -0.55
C ARG A 23 -8.74 -10.07 -1.24
N ASP A 24 -10.00 -9.63 -1.10
CA ASP A 24 -11.14 -10.31 -1.69
C ASP A 24 -11.06 -10.28 -3.24
N ILE A 25 -10.63 -9.16 -3.82
CA ILE A 25 -10.37 -9.05 -5.27
C ILE A 25 -9.20 -9.94 -5.69
N GLN A 26 -8.08 -9.92 -4.94
CA GLN A 26 -6.92 -10.74 -5.22
C GLN A 26 -7.27 -12.24 -5.21
N ALA A 27 -8.02 -12.69 -4.22
CA ALA A 27 -8.45 -14.08 -4.07
C ALA A 27 -9.36 -14.50 -5.23
N LEU A 28 -10.35 -13.67 -5.58
CA LEU A 28 -11.23 -13.92 -6.71
C LEU A 28 -10.46 -14.03 -8.04
N CYS A 29 -9.44 -13.19 -8.23
CA CYS A 29 -8.58 -13.27 -9.42
C CYS A 29 -7.73 -14.54 -9.41
N ALA A 30 -7.20 -14.94 -8.26
CA ALA A 30 -6.40 -16.15 -8.09
C ALA A 30 -7.20 -17.43 -8.40
N GLU A 31 -8.45 -17.53 -7.91
CA GLU A 31 -9.37 -18.64 -8.19
C GLU A 31 -9.61 -18.87 -9.69
N HIS A 32 -9.37 -17.82 -10.49
CA HIS A 32 -9.64 -17.81 -11.91
C HIS A 32 -8.38 -17.68 -12.77
N GLY A 33 -7.19 -17.82 -12.16
CA GLY A 33 -5.91 -17.75 -12.87
C GLY A 33 -5.64 -16.39 -13.51
N ILE A 34 -6.20 -15.30 -12.97
CA ILE A 34 -5.93 -13.94 -13.40
C ILE A 34 -4.87 -13.36 -12.47
N PRO A 35 -3.62 -13.14 -12.93
CA PRO A 35 -2.59 -12.54 -12.11
C PRO A 35 -2.92 -11.10 -11.74
N CYS A 36 -2.38 -10.67 -10.60
CA CYS A 36 -2.53 -9.32 -10.10
C CYS A 36 -1.16 -8.65 -9.89
N TRP A 37 -1.19 -7.33 -9.74
CA TRP A 37 -0.09 -6.57 -9.14
C TRP A 37 -0.65 -5.46 -8.24
N ILE A 38 0.15 -5.00 -7.29
CA ILE A 38 -0.18 -3.86 -6.44
C ILE A 38 0.21 -2.56 -7.14
N GLY A 39 -0.79 -1.74 -7.45
CA GLY A 39 -0.58 -0.41 -7.99
C GLY A 39 -0.53 0.65 -6.89
N GLY A 40 0.29 1.68 -7.12
CA GLY A 40 0.50 2.80 -6.22
C GLY A 40 -0.38 4.00 -6.55
N MET A 41 -0.44 4.91 -5.58
CA MET A 41 -1.18 6.18 -5.62
C MET A 41 -0.39 7.33 -4.98
N LEU A 42 0.95 7.26 -5.00
CA LEU A 42 1.84 8.24 -4.33
C LEU A 42 1.60 8.23 -2.81
N GLU A 43 1.67 7.04 -2.22
CA GLU A 43 1.55 6.88 -0.79
C GLU A 43 2.81 7.41 -0.06
N SER A 44 2.62 7.97 1.14
CA SER A 44 3.70 8.10 2.11
C SER A 44 4.24 6.72 2.50
N ALA A 45 5.37 6.68 3.22
CA ALA A 45 5.97 5.43 3.69
C ALA A 45 4.97 4.55 4.46
N ILE A 46 3.98 5.14 5.15
CA ILE A 46 2.90 4.41 5.84
C ILE A 46 2.09 3.59 4.84
N GLY A 47 1.53 4.24 3.81
CA GLY A 47 0.71 3.54 2.81
C GLY A 47 1.54 2.62 1.93
N GLY A 48 2.77 3.03 1.58
CA GLY A 48 3.67 2.21 0.79
C GLY A 48 4.09 0.92 1.51
N ALA A 49 4.32 0.97 2.83
CA ALA A 49 4.63 -0.22 3.62
C ALA A 49 3.44 -1.20 3.66
N ILE A 50 2.22 -0.68 3.78
CA ILE A 50 1.00 -1.51 3.70
C ILE A 50 0.87 -2.15 2.31
N CYS A 51 1.17 -1.40 1.24
CA CYS A 51 1.22 -1.94 -0.11
C CYS A 51 2.29 -3.03 -0.27
N ALA A 52 3.45 -2.89 0.37
CA ALA A 52 4.52 -3.90 0.38
C ALA A 52 4.05 -5.19 1.07
N GLU A 53 3.40 -5.10 2.24
CA GLU A 53 2.81 -6.27 2.90
C GLU A 53 1.77 -6.95 2.01
N LEU A 54 0.86 -6.18 1.42
CA LEU A 54 -0.20 -6.72 0.58
C LEU A 54 0.38 -7.42 -0.66
N ALA A 55 1.47 -6.91 -1.24
CA ALA A 55 2.14 -7.50 -2.39
C ALA A 55 2.78 -8.88 -2.09
N THR A 56 2.91 -9.29 -0.83
CA THR A 56 3.40 -10.63 -0.44
C THR A 56 2.36 -11.73 -0.65
N LEU A 57 1.08 -11.38 -0.81
CA LEU A 57 0.04 -12.38 -1.01
C LEU A 57 0.28 -13.17 -2.32
N PRO A 58 -0.16 -14.44 -2.38
CA PRO A 58 -0.11 -15.22 -3.62
C PRO A 58 -0.78 -14.48 -4.79
N ASN A 59 -0.50 -14.90 -6.03
CA ASN A 59 -1.09 -14.32 -7.25
C ASN A 59 -0.74 -12.84 -7.55
N PHE A 60 -0.03 -12.14 -6.66
CA PHE A 60 0.74 -10.95 -7.04
C PHE A 60 2.04 -11.39 -7.73
N THR A 61 1.99 -11.53 -9.06
CA THR A 61 3.08 -12.15 -9.83
C THR A 61 3.93 -11.17 -10.62
N TYR A 62 3.55 -9.89 -10.64
CA TYR A 62 4.31 -8.82 -11.30
C TYR A 62 4.85 -7.84 -10.25
N PRO A 63 5.97 -7.16 -10.54
CA PRO A 63 6.48 -6.09 -9.67
C PRO A 63 5.39 -5.05 -9.38
N GLY A 64 5.23 -4.71 -8.11
CA GLY A 64 4.31 -3.67 -7.68
C GLY A 64 4.87 -2.27 -7.90
N ASP A 65 3.98 -1.29 -7.99
CA ASP A 65 4.31 0.14 -8.05
C ASP A 65 4.64 0.66 -6.64
N ILE A 66 5.69 0.11 -6.03
CA ILE A 66 6.17 0.45 -4.68
C ILE A 66 7.58 1.00 -4.81
N PHE A 67 7.74 2.28 -4.47
CA PHE A 67 8.96 3.04 -4.71
C PHE A 67 9.62 3.42 -3.38
N PRO A 68 10.95 3.62 -3.34
CA PRO A 68 11.57 4.25 -2.19
C PRO A 68 10.98 5.65 -1.99
N SER A 69 10.83 6.08 -0.74
CA SER A 69 10.25 7.38 -0.39
C SER A 69 10.92 8.54 -1.14
N SER A 70 12.24 8.47 -1.30
CA SER A 70 13.05 9.46 -2.02
C SER A 70 12.71 9.64 -3.49
N TYR A 71 11.92 8.73 -4.09
CA TYR A 71 11.42 8.87 -5.44
C TYR A 71 10.33 9.94 -5.56
N PHE A 72 9.53 10.15 -4.51
CA PHE A 72 8.43 11.12 -4.51
C PHE A 72 8.64 12.29 -3.54
N TYR A 73 9.32 12.06 -2.41
CA TYR A 73 9.40 13.00 -1.31
C TYR A 73 10.84 13.29 -0.92
N GLN A 74 11.16 14.57 -0.67
CA GLN A 74 12.42 14.94 -0.02
C GLN A 74 12.42 14.57 1.47
N HIS A 75 11.25 14.67 2.11
CA HIS A 75 11.02 14.23 3.47
C HIS A 75 9.68 13.48 3.50
N ASP A 76 9.68 12.17 3.73
CA ASP A 76 8.43 11.44 3.85
C ASP A 76 7.80 11.68 5.22
N ILE A 77 6.47 11.82 5.30
CA ILE A 77 5.76 11.95 6.58
C ILE A 77 5.71 10.64 7.38
N GLY A 78 5.97 9.49 6.76
CA GLY A 78 6.08 8.20 7.44
C GLY A 78 7.53 7.83 7.75
N LYS A 79 7.79 7.33 8.97
CA LYS A 79 9.12 6.90 9.42
C LYS A 79 9.06 5.50 10.04
N PRO A 80 10.02 4.59 9.72
CA PRO A 80 11.15 4.81 8.83
C PRO A 80 10.74 4.88 7.36
N GLU A 81 11.46 5.67 6.56
CA GLU A 81 11.16 5.80 5.13
C GLU A 81 11.32 4.46 4.39
N ILE A 82 10.61 4.29 3.26
CA ILE A 82 10.81 3.12 2.41
C ILE A 82 12.12 3.30 1.67
N VAL A 83 13.00 2.31 1.80
CA VAL A 83 14.26 2.21 1.07
C VAL A 83 14.27 0.91 0.28
N LEU A 84 14.98 0.91 -0.84
CA LEU A 84 15.21 -0.32 -1.58
C LEU A 84 16.19 -1.20 -0.80
N SER A 85 15.82 -2.45 -0.55
CA SER A 85 16.69 -3.44 0.10
C SER A 85 17.64 -4.14 -0.89
N GLY A 86 17.41 -3.94 -2.19
CA GLY A 86 18.16 -4.53 -3.28
C GLY A 86 17.78 -3.89 -4.61
N ARG A 87 18.19 -4.51 -5.72
CA ARG A 87 17.89 -3.99 -7.06
C ARG A 87 16.40 -4.17 -7.39
N GLY A 88 15.61 -3.12 -7.13
CA GLY A 88 14.16 -3.14 -7.38
C GLY A 88 13.39 -3.96 -6.33
N GLU A 89 13.96 -4.12 -5.14
CA GLU A 89 13.36 -4.88 -4.04
C GLU A 89 13.03 -3.97 -2.87
N VAL A 90 11.91 -4.22 -2.22
CA VAL A 90 11.47 -3.54 -1.00
C VAL A 90 11.29 -4.61 0.08
N SER A 91 11.81 -4.35 1.28
CA SER A 91 11.64 -5.25 2.41
C SER A 91 10.25 -5.11 3.03
N THR A 92 9.74 -6.21 3.54
CA THR A 92 8.50 -6.27 4.31
C THR A 92 8.78 -6.12 5.80
N SER A 93 7.74 -5.80 6.55
CA SER A 93 7.73 -5.62 7.99
C SER A 93 8.25 -6.86 8.72
N GLN A 94 9.02 -6.60 9.77
CA GLN A 94 9.55 -7.62 10.69
C GLN A 94 8.83 -7.56 12.05
N VAL A 95 7.75 -6.77 12.15
CA VAL A 95 6.93 -6.57 13.34
C VAL A 95 5.45 -6.76 12.99
N PRO A 96 4.56 -7.03 13.96
CA PRO A 96 3.12 -7.04 13.69
C PRO A 96 2.64 -5.72 13.08
N GLY A 97 2.02 -5.77 11.90
CA GLY A 97 1.64 -4.58 11.15
C GLY A 97 2.80 -4.01 10.35
N ILE A 98 2.91 -2.69 10.31
CA ILE A 98 4.02 -1.97 9.65
C ILE A 98 4.92 -1.34 10.71
N ALA A 99 6.19 -1.10 10.38
CA ALA A 99 7.10 -0.36 11.26
C ALA A 99 6.94 1.16 11.15
N GLN A 100 6.20 1.62 10.13
CA GLN A 100 6.04 3.03 9.79
C GLN A 100 5.00 3.73 10.67
N GLU A 101 5.44 4.81 11.30
CA GLU A 101 4.62 5.74 12.07
C GLU A 101 4.67 7.15 11.45
N PRO A 102 3.64 7.99 11.62
CA PRO A 102 3.73 9.40 11.23
C PRO A 102 4.80 10.14 12.03
N ASP A 103 5.64 10.90 11.34
CA ASP A 103 6.54 11.86 11.96
C ASP A 103 5.74 13.04 12.49
N ALA A 104 5.74 13.24 13.81
CA ALA A 104 4.90 14.24 14.46
C ALA A 104 5.25 15.67 14.06
N ASP A 105 6.53 15.97 13.80
CA ASP A 105 6.99 17.31 13.45
C ASP A 105 6.61 17.63 11.99
N LEU A 106 6.83 16.69 11.07
CA LEU A 106 6.42 16.85 9.67
C LEU A 106 4.90 16.89 9.53
N LEU A 107 4.18 16.04 10.26
CA LEU A 107 2.73 16.06 10.27
C LEU A 107 2.22 17.42 10.75
N LYS A 108 2.76 17.97 11.84
CA LYS A 108 2.42 19.32 12.31
C LYS A 108 2.77 20.40 11.29
N GLN A 109 3.93 20.29 10.64
CA GLN A 109 4.40 21.27 9.66
C GLN A 109 3.53 21.31 8.40
N TRP A 110 3.05 20.16 7.92
CA TRP A 110 2.36 20.03 6.64
C TRP A 110 0.84 19.87 6.76
N THR A 111 0.31 19.82 7.98
CA THR A 111 -1.14 19.89 8.21
C THR A 111 -1.68 21.27 7.78
N VAL A 112 -2.58 21.27 6.80
CA VAL A 112 -3.27 22.50 6.35
C VAL A 112 -4.54 22.74 7.16
N GLU A 113 -5.27 21.66 7.51
CA GLU A 113 -6.50 21.70 8.31
C GLU A 113 -6.59 20.46 9.20
N HIS A 114 -7.30 20.56 10.33
CA HIS A 114 -7.47 19.47 11.29
C HIS A 114 -8.89 19.46 11.86
N ALA A 115 -9.47 18.26 11.94
CA ALA A 115 -10.72 17.98 12.62
C ALA A 115 -10.59 16.73 13.49
N SER A 116 -11.25 16.71 14.65
CA SER A 116 -11.29 15.54 15.54
C SER A 116 -12.73 15.10 15.77
N PHE A 117 -12.96 13.79 15.67
CA PHE A 117 -14.26 13.17 15.90
C PHE A 117 -14.11 12.12 17.01
N ARG A 118 -15.16 11.88 17.78
CA ARG A 118 -15.22 10.78 18.76
C ARG A 118 -16.18 9.73 18.26
N THR A 119 -15.79 8.46 18.34
CA THR A 119 -16.69 7.35 18.06
C THR A 119 -17.88 7.42 19.02
N PRO A 120 -19.13 7.20 18.57
CA PRO A 120 -20.26 7.07 19.48
C PRO A 120 -19.94 5.94 20.47
N THR A 121 -19.93 6.26 21.76
CA THR A 121 -19.87 5.23 22.80
C THR A 121 -21.17 4.44 22.73
N GLY A 122 -21.08 3.16 22.38
CA GLY A 122 -22.18 2.20 22.52
C GLY A 122 -22.42 1.80 23.96
#